data_AF-A0A353YBJ3-F1
#
_entry.id   AF-A0A353YBJ3-F1
#
_cell.length_a   1.000
_cell.length_b   1.000
_cell.length_c   1.000
_cell.angle_alpha   90.00
_cell.angle_beta   90.00
_cell.angle_gamma   90.00
#
_symmetry.space_group_name_H-M   'P 1'
#
loop_
_entity.id
_entity.type
_entity.pdbx_description
1 polymer ?
#
loop_
_entity_poly.entity_id
_entity_poly.type
_entity_poly.pdbx_seq_one_letter_code
_entity_poly.pdbx_strand_id
1 'polypeptide(L)'
;MANQDILSILEQRLGRRHARQRLGIEKDHEAQVFGQGINFFHIENLALSHLLIRVGLMAMGLYWRGLNNAAKVEMKHNRIALPHLPAAFDGFTILQLSDLHVEMSEAAMERVIDLLGEVRYDLCVLTGDYRGKTWGPYDATLAGMARVVAGLKGQIYGVLGNHDTICMVPGLEAMGIRLLLNESDV
;
A
#
# COMPACT_ATOMS: atom_id res chain seq x y z
N MET A 1 17.89 -7.69 3.06
CA MET A 1 18.38 -8.52 1.93
C MET A 1 19.17 -7.64 0.98
N ALA A 2 20.21 -8.14 0.34
CA ALA A 2 20.95 -7.33 -0.64
C ALA A 2 20.13 -7.18 -1.93
N ASN A 3 20.30 -6.07 -2.65
CA ASN A 3 19.53 -5.75 -3.86
C ASN A 3 19.71 -6.81 -4.98
N GLN A 4 20.86 -7.50 -5.01
CA GLN A 4 21.12 -8.60 -5.95
C GLN A 4 20.28 -9.86 -5.64
N ASP A 5 20.02 -10.13 -4.36
CA ASP A 5 19.20 -11.28 -3.93
C ASP A 5 17.75 -11.08 -4.39
N ILE A 6 17.22 -9.86 -4.23
CA ILE A 6 15.83 -9.53 -4.60
C ILE A 6 15.62 -9.64 -6.11
N LEU A 7 16.56 -9.13 -6.92
CA LEU A 7 16.48 -9.27 -8.36
C LEU A 7 16.41 -10.76 -8.76
N SER A 8 17.24 -11.62 -8.18
CA SER A 8 17.22 -13.06 -8.51
C SER A 8 15.87 -13.71 -8.19
N ILE A 9 15.26 -13.38 -7.06
CA ILE A 9 13.94 -13.88 -6.65
C ILE A 9 12.87 -13.39 -7.63
N LEU A 10 12.89 -12.11 -7.99
CA LEU A 10 11.93 -11.54 -8.94
C LEU A 10 12.09 -12.15 -10.35
N GLU A 11 13.32 -12.37 -10.82
CA GLU A 11 13.57 -13.01 -12.11
C GLU A 11 13.02 -14.46 -12.13
N GLN A 12 13.11 -15.19 -11.01
CA GLN A 12 12.53 -16.52 -10.87
C GLN A 12 11.00 -16.48 -10.81
N ARG A 13 10.42 -15.50 -10.10
CA ARG A 13 8.98 -15.38 -9.87
C ARG A 13 8.18 -14.89 -11.09
N LEU A 14 8.73 -13.92 -11.82
CA LEU A 14 8.06 -13.18 -12.91
C LEU A 14 8.64 -13.47 -14.30
N GLY A 15 9.78 -14.15 -14.35
CA GLY A 15 10.62 -14.24 -15.53
C GLY A 15 11.57 -13.05 -15.69
N ARG A 16 12.78 -13.34 -16.16
CA ARG A 16 13.90 -12.40 -16.25
C ARG A 16 13.58 -11.08 -16.96
N ARG A 17 12.85 -11.14 -18.08
CA ARG A 17 12.52 -9.96 -18.89
C ARG A 17 11.53 -9.05 -18.16
N HIS A 18 10.47 -9.62 -17.60
CA HIS A 18 9.42 -8.85 -16.93
C HIS A 18 9.96 -8.20 -15.65
N ALA A 19 10.68 -8.95 -14.82
CA ALA A 19 11.31 -8.43 -13.60
C ALA A 19 12.23 -7.23 -13.87
N ARG A 20 13.12 -7.34 -14.87
CA ARG A 20 14.02 -6.24 -15.25
C ARG A 20 13.30 -5.05 -15.84
N GLN A 21 12.29 -5.27 -16.68
CA GLN A 21 11.50 -4.19 -17.25
C GLN A 21 10.80 -3.39 -16.15
N ARG A 22 10.16 -4.09 -15.20
CA ARG A 22 9.45 -3.43 -14.09
C ARG A 22 10.40 -2.63 -13.20
N LEU A 23 11.52 -3.22 -12.80
CA LEU A 23 12.55 -2.52 -12.02
C LEU A 23 13.16 -1.33 -12.77
N GLY A 24 13.30 -1.43 -14.10
CA GLY A 24 13.75 -0.31 -14.93
C GLY A 24 12.77 0.86 -14.88
N ILE A 25 11.47 0.60 -15.07
CA ILE A 25 10.42 1.63 -15.01
C ILE A 25 10.40 2.32 -13.65
N GLU A 26 10.50 1.57 -12.55
CA GLU A 26 10.54 2.14 -11.19
C GLU A 26 11.78 3.02 -10.98
N LYS A 27 12.97 2.56 -11.41
CA LYS A 27 14.21 3.35 -11.32
C LYS A 27 14.15 4.63 -12.16
N ASP A 28 13.61 4.57 -13.36
CA ASP A 28 13.44 5.76 -14.22
C ASP A 28 12.48 6.76 -13.57
N HIS A 29 11.41 6.27 -12.94
CA HIS A 29 10.47 7.11 -12.18
C HIS A 29 11.12 7.74 -10.95
N GLU A 30 11.86 6.98 -10.14
CA GLU A 30 12.64 7.53 -9.03
C GLU A 30 13.65 8.58 -9.53
N ALA A 31 14.38 8.28 -10.61
CA ALA A 31 15.34 9.20 -11.20
C ALA A 31 14.70 10.49 -11.72
N GLN A 32 13.45 10.48 -12.17
CA GLN A 32 12.70 11.71 -12.51
C GLN A 32 12.30 12.52 -11.27
N VAL A 33 11.95 11.85 -10.17
CA VAL A 33 11.65 12.52 -8.90
C VAL A 33 12.91 13.20 -8.32
N PHE A 34 14.09 12.61 -8.54
CA PHE A 34 15.38 13.20 -8.13
C PHE A 34 16.03 14.10 -9.21
N GLY A 35 15.64 13.94 -10.47
CA GLY A 35 16.19 14.61 -11.64
C GLY A 35 15.56 15.98 -11.82
N GLN A 36 16.28 17.01 -11.38
CA GLN A 36 15.86 18.40 -11.51
C GLN A 36 15.70 18.80 -12.97
N GLY A 37 14.45 19.03 -13.38
CA GLY A 37 14.16 19.87 -14.53
C GLY A 37 14.73 21.27 -14.29
N ILE A 38 15.58 21.71 -15.21
CA ILE A 38 16.16 23.05 -15.28
C ILE A 38 15.03 24.05 -15.56
N ASN A 39 14.36 24.55 -14.52
CA ASN A 39 13.52 25.74 -14.58
C ASN A 39 13.66 26.52 -13.27
N PHE A 40 14.35 27.66 -13.36
CA PHE A 40 14.57 28.59 -12.27
C PHE A 40 13.24 29.26 -11.86
N PHE A 41 13.01 29.34 -10.54
CA PHE A 41 11.91 30.02 -9.81
C PHE A 41 10.58 29.26 -9.62
N HIS A 42 10.54 28.43 -8.56
CA HIS A 42 9.31 27.94 -7.92
C HIS A 42 9.17 28.59 -6.52
N ILE A 43 8.27 29.56 -6.36
CA ILE A 43 7.92 30.15 -5.04
C ILE A 43 7.35 29.07 -4.09
N GLU A 44 6.74 28.02 -4.66
CA GLU A 44 6.26 26.86 -3.90
C GLU A 44 7.35 25.99 -3.24
N ASN A 45 8.62 26.06 -3.70
CA ASN A 45 9.72 25.21 -3.22
C ASN A 45 10.61 25.82 -2.13
N LEU A 46 10.27 27.00 -1.60
CA LEU A 46 10.94 27.49 -0.41
C LEU A 46 10.49 26.59 0.75
N ALA A 47 11.37 25.83 1.40
CA ALA A 47 11.02 24.98 2.56
C ALA A 47 10.23 25.72 3.67
N LEU A 48 10.30 27.05 3.66
CA LEU A 48 9.48 27.96 4.44
C LEU A 48 7.97 27.82 4.17
N SER A 49 7.53 27.55 2.94
CA SER A 49 6.11 27.43 2.55
C SER A 49 5.45 26.26 3.27
N HIS A 50 6.06 25.07 3.24
CA HIS A 50 5.57 23.89 3.96
C HIS A 50 5.52 24.12 5.48
N LEU A 51 6.53 24.82 6.02
CA LEU A 51 6.55 25.17 7.44
C LEU A 51 5.44 26.17 7.79
N LEU A 52 5.28 27.24 7.01
CA LEU A 52 4.24 28.25 7.22
C LEU A 52 2.84 27.66 7.08
N ILE A 53 2.61 26.80 6.09
CA ILE A 53 1.36 26.06 5.93
C ILE A 53 1.11 25.19 7.16
N ARG A 54 2.10 24.39 7.60
CA ARG A 54 1.97 23.53 8.78
C ARG A 54 1.66 24.34 10.04
N VAL A 55 2.41 25.41 10.31
CA VAL A 55 2.21 26.28 11.48
C VAL A 55 0.83 26.95 11.42
N GLY A 56 0.42 27.45 10.26
CA GLY A 56 -0.93 28.01 10.06
C GLY A 56 -2.03 26.97 10.34
N LEU A 57 -1.90 25.76 9.79
CA LEU A 57 -2.84 24.66 10.05
C LEU A 57 -2.87 24.27 11.53
N MET A 58 -1.72 24.28 12.22
CA MET A 58 -1.65 24.02 13.65
C MET A 58 -2.33 25.13 14.46
N ALA A 59 -2.06 26.40 14.15
CA ALA A 59 -2.65 27.56 14.84
C ALA A 59 -4.18 27.60 14.67
N MET A 60 -4.70 27.19 13.52
CA MET A 60 -6.14 27.07 13.26
C MET A 60 -6.76 25.76 13.80
N GLY A 61 -5.96 24.85 14.38
CA GLY A 61 -6.40 23.53 14.86
C GLY A 61 -6.71 22.49 13.76
N LEU A 62 -6.60 22.87 12.48
CA LEU A 62 -6.89 22.01 11.33
C LEU A 62 -5.90 20.85 11.20
N TYR A 63 -4.63 21.06 11.57
CA TYR A 63 -3.62 20.00 11.56
C TYR A 63 -4.02 18.84 12.48
N TRP A 64 -4.40 19.16 13.71
CA TRP A 64 -4.83 18.17 14.71
C TRP A 64 -6.14 17.50 14.32
N ARG A 65 -7.09 18.26 13.77
CA ARG A 65 -8.32 17.71 13.21
C ARG A 65 -8.03 16.72 12.08
N GLY A 66 -7.08 17.03 11.20
CA GLY A 66 -6.64 16.15 10.12
C GLY A 66 -6.08 14.83 10.65
N LEU A 67 -5.16 14.89 11.64
CA LEU A 67 -4.61 13.69 12.27
C LEU A 67 -5.70 12.84 12.95
N ASN A 68 -6.62 13.47 13.69
CA ASN A 68 -7.72 12.77 14.34
C ASN A 68 -8.68 12.13 13.32
N ASN A 69 -8.95 12.81 12.20
CA ASN A 69 -9.75 12.25 11.12
C ASN A 69 -9.06 11.04 10.47
N ALA A 70 -7.75 11.14 10.21
CA ALA A 70 -6.98 10.04 9.62
C ALA A 70 -6.92 8.80 10.54
N ALA A 71 -6.84 9.01 11.86
CA ALA A 71 -6.91 7.94 12.85
C ALA A 71 -8.32 7.32 12.98
N LYS A 72 -9.37 8.00 12.50
CA LYS A 72 -10.76 7.55 12.62
C LYS A 72 -11.13 6.55 11.53
N VAL A 73 -10.48 5.39 11.54
CA VAL A 73 -10.79 4.30 10.62
C VAL A 73 -12.09 3.61 11.04
N GLU A 74 -12.97 3.41 10.06
CA GLU A 74 -14.30 2.81 10.23
C GLU A 74 -14.50 1.67 9.21
N MET A 75 -15.14 0.59 9.65
CA MET A 75 -15.52 -0.51 8.77
C MET A 75 -16.84 -0.19 8.07
N LYS A 76 -16.83 -0.22 6.74
CA LYS A 76 -18.03 -0.01 5.91
C LYS A 76 -18.48 -1.32 5.28
N HIS A 77 -19.75 -1.66 5.45
CA HIS A 77 -20.38 -2.82 4.84
C HIS A 77 -21.15 -2.39 3.60
N ASN A 78 -20.70 -2.81 2.43
CA ASN A 78 -21.34 -2.51 1.16
C ASN A 78 -22.02 -3.78 0.62
N ARG A 79 -23.35 -3.76 0.50
CA ARG A 79 -24.10 -4.88 -0.10
C ARG A 79 -24.16 -4.71 -1.62
N ILE A 80 -23.57 -5.64 -2.34
CA ILE A 80 -23.58 -5.68 -3.81
C ILE A 80 -24.56 -6.77 -4.23
N ALA A 81 -25.57 -6.42 -5.03
CA ALA A 81 -26.54 -7.36 -5.57
C ALA A 81 -26.33 -7.53 -7.07
N LEU A 82 -26.08 -8.77 -7.52
CA LEU A 82 -25.89 -9.10 -8.93
C LEU A 82 -27.01 -10.05 -9.40
N PRO A 83 -27.75 -9.75 -10.48
CA PRO A 83 -28.92 -10.54 -10.90
C PRO A 83 -28.63 -12.02 -11.24
N HIS A 84 -27.40 -12.33 -11.64
CA HIS A 84 -27.00 -13.68 -12.08
C HIS A 84 -25.84 -14.21 -11.23
N LEU A 85 -25.79 -13.83 -9.94
CA LEU A 85 -24.76 -14.35 -9.04
C LEU A 85 -24.96 -15.85 -8.83
N PRO A 86 -23.94 -16.70 -9.05
CA PRO A 86 -24.03 -18.12 -8.73
C PRO A 86 -24.37 -18.31 -7.24
N ALA A 87 -25.24 -19.28 -6.93
CA ALA A 87 -25.74 -19.49 -5.56
C ALA A 87 -24.63 -19.71 -4.52
N ALA A 88 -23.49 -20.25 -4.92
CA ALA A 88 -22.32 -20.44 -4.05
C ALA A 88 -21.72 -19.12 -3.52
N PHE A 89 -22.02 -17.98 -4.17
CA PHE A 89 -21.57 -16.66 -3.76
C PHE A 89 -22.66 -15.84 -3.06
N ASP A 90 -23.87 -16.38 -2.87
CA ASP A 90 -24.90 -15.68 -2.12
C ASP A 90 -24.49 -15.56 -0.64
N GLY A 91 -24.44 -14.34 -0.13
CA GLY A 91 -23.91 -14.04 1.20
C GLY A 91 -22.38 -14.11 1.32
N PHE A 92 -21.65 -14.32 0.23
CA PHE A 92 -20.19 -14.32 0.24
C PHE A 92 -19.64 -12.92 0.57
N THR A 93 -18.66 -12.88 1.46
CA THR A 93 -18.13 -11.65 2.03
C THR A 93 -16.65 -11.46 1.69
N ILE A 94 -16.33 -10.28 1.17
CA ILE A 94 -14.97 -9.88 0.85
C ILE A 94 -14.56 -8.75 1.80
N LEU A 95 -13.49 -8.98 2.56
CA LEU A 95 -12.79 -7.92 3.27
C LEU A 95 -11.80 -7.26 2.30
N GLN A 96 -12.03 -5.99 1.98
CA GLN A 96 -11.12 -5.20 1.14
C GLN A 96 -10.37 -4.18 2.00
N LEU A 97 -9.04 -4.17 1.88
CA LEU A 97 -8.16 -3.15 2.44
C LEU A 97 -7.36 -2.48 1.31
N SER A 98 -7.26 -1.16 1.33
CA SER A 98 -6.59 -0.35 0.29
C SER A 98 -5.92 0.86 0.93
N ASP A 99 -4.90 1.41 0.27
CA ASP A 99 -4.30 2.71 0.59
C ASP A 99 -3.88 2.80 2.07
N LEU A 100 -3.35 1.68 2.60
CA LEU A 100 -3.05 1.54 4.02
C LEU A 100 -1.96 2.52 4.46
N HIS A 101 -0.99 2.80 3.59
CA HIS A 101 0.17 3.64 3.87
C HIS A 101 0.70 3.41 5.30
N VAL A 102 1.04 2.15 5.61
CA VAL A 102 1.10 1.61 6.98
C VAL A 102 2.08 2.36 7.91
N GLU A 103 3.08 3.05 7.36
CA GLU A 103 4.02 3.87 8.12
C GLU A 103 3.56 5.32 8.40
N MET A 104 2.44 5.77 7.83
CA MET A 104 2.00 7.18 7.93
C MET A 104 1.28 7.52 9.25
N SER A 105 0.55 6.56 9.83
CA SER A 105 -0.25 6.79 11.04
C SER A 105 -0.37 5.52 11.86
N GLU A 106 0.38 5.46 12.97
CA GLU A 106 0.32 4.35 13.92
C GLU A 106 -1.09 4.18 14.50
N ALA A 107 -1.74 5.28 14.90
CA ALA A 107 -3.10 5.25 15.45
C ALA A 107 -4.14 4.70 14.45
N ALA A 108 -3.97 4.97 13.15
CA ALA A 108 -4.84 4.39 12.12
C ALA A 108 -4.62 2.89 11.99
N MET A 109 -3.36 2.43 12.03
CA MET A 109 -3.03 1.01 11.92
C MET A 109 -3.45 0.20 13.14
N GLU A 110 -3.31 0.75 14.35
CA GLU A 110 -3.88 0.15 15.57
C GLU A 110 -5.40 -0.02 15.42
N ARG A 111 -6.10 1.02 14.95
CA ARG A 111 -7.54 0.94 14.72
C ARG A 111 -7.92 -0.09 13.65
N VAL A 112 -7.14 -0.22 12.57
CA VAL A 112 -7.35 -1.27 11.57
C VAL A 112 -7.22 -2.65 12.22
N ILE A 113 -6.15 -2.90 12.96
CA ILE A 113 -5.90 -4.20 13.61
C ILE A 113 -7.03 -4.55 14.60
N ASP A 114 -7.51 -3.57 15.38
CA ASP A 114 -8.66 -3.77 16.28
C ASP A 114 -9.92 -4.21 15.52
N LEU A 115 -10.23 -3.52 14.41
CA LEU A 115 -11.39 -3.85 13.56
C LEU A 115 -11.26 -5.23 12.92
N LEU A 116 -10.04 -5.67 12.59
CA LEU A 116 -9.77 -6.99 12.01
C LEU A 116 -10.03 -8.13 12.99
N GLY A 117 -9.88 -7.90 14.30
CA GLY A 117 -10.08 -8.93 15.33
C GLY A 117 -11.51 -9.48 15.38
N GLU A 118 -12.50 -8.65 15.04
CA GLU A 118 -13.93 -8.96 15.21
C GLU A 118 -14.63 -9.36 13.91
N VAL A 119 -14.06 -9.03 12.75
CA VAL A 119 -14.70 -9.23 11.45
C VAL A 119 -14.61 -10.67 10.97
N ARG A 120 -15.72 -11.17 10.40
CA ARG A 120 -15.77 -12.44 9.68
C ARG A 120 -15.93 -12.17 8.20
N TYR A 121 -15.13 -12.85 7.40
CA TYR A 121 -15.16 -12.76 5.95
C TYR A 121 -14.72 -14.08 5.32
N ASP A 122 -15.06 -14.29 4.05
CA ASP A 122 -14.68 -15.49 3.30
C ASP A 122 -13.37 -15.29 2.52
N LEU A 123 -13.07 -14.05 2.11
CA LEU A 123 -11.88 -13.68 1.35
C LEU A 123 -11.33 -12.33 1.79
N CYS A 124 -10.01 -12.20 1.93
CA CYS A 124 -9.35 -10.91 2.06
C CYS A 124 -8.67 -10.50 0.76
N VAL A 125 -8.87 -9.26 0.34
CA VAL A 125 -8.20 -8.64 -0.80
C VAL A 125 -7.50 -7.35 -0.37
N LEU A 126 -6.23 -7.22 -0.73
CA LEU A 126 -5.39 -6.06 -0.51
C LEU A 126 -5.21 -5.33 -1.85
N THR A 127 -5.70 -4.10 -1.98
CA THR A 127 -5.79 -3.40 -3.28
C THR A 127 -4.75 -2.32 -3.51
N GLY A 128 -3.58 -2.45 -2.89
CA GLY A 128 -2.40 -1.62 -3.14
C GLY A 128 -2.25 -0.40 -2.23
N ASP A 129 -1.18 0.35 -2.46
CA ASP A 129 -0.75 1.55 -1.74
C ASP A 129 -0.53 1.28 -0.24
N TYR A 130 0.26 0.23 0.03
CA TYR A 130 0.71 -0.11 1.38
C TYR A 130 1.74 0.88 1.90
N ARG A 131 2.53 1.45 1.00
CA ARG A 131 3.64 2.34 1.29
C ARG A 131 3.24 3.81 1.20
N GLY A 132 3.69 4.65 2.12
CA GLY A 132 3.42 6.08 2.14
C GLY A 132 4.18 6.87 1.05
N LYS A 133 5.47 6.58 0.85
CA LYS A 133 6.29 7.24 -0.19
C LYS A 133 6.41 6.38 -1.44
N THR A 134 6.48 7.02 -2.60
CA THR A 134 6.69 6.34 -3.89
C THR A 134 8.15 5.92 -4.13
N TRP A 135 9.09 6.35 -3.29
CA TRP A 135 10.53 6.10 -3.45
C TRP A 135 11.25 5.89 -2.12
N GLY A 136 12.41 5.21 -2.15
CA GLY A 136 13.33 5.04 -1.01
C GLY A 136 13.21 3.69 -0.28
N PRO A 137 13.53 3.62 1.03
CA PRO A 137 13.38 2.39 1.82
C PRO A 137 11.91 1.97 2.01
N TYR A 138 11.67 0.66 2.08
CA TYR A 138 10.33 0.05 2.29
C TYR A 138 10.29 -0.97 3.43
N ASP A 139 11.39 -1.15 4.18
CA ASP A 139 11.46 -2.12 5.28
C ASP A 139 10.43 -1.81 6.39
N ALA A 140 10.23 -0.53 6.71
CA ALA A 140 9.20 -0.10 7.66
C ALA A 140 7.78 -0.46 7.19
N THR A 141 7.53 -0.37 5.88
CA THR A 141 6.27 -0.76 5.27
C THR A 141 6.06 -2.27 5.38
N LEU A 142 7.08 -3.08 5.10
CA LEU A 142 6.98 -4.54 5.30
C LEU A 142 6.72 -4.90 6.77
N ALA A 143 7.37 -4.21 7.72
CA ALA A 143 7.10 -4.42 9.14
C ALA A 143 5.67 -4.04 9.53
N GLY A 144 5.14 -2.92 9.02
CA GLY A 144 3.74 -2.51 9.22
C GLY A 144 2.75 -3.49 8.61
N MET A 145 2.99 -3.94 7.38
CA MET A 145 2.16 -4.96 6.71
C MET A 145 2.16 -6.28 7.48
N ALA A 146 3.29 -6.72 8.01
CA ALA A 146 3.34 -7.94 8.82
C ALA A 146 2.40 -7.87 10.04
N ARG A 147 2.29 -6.71 10.70
CA ARG A 147 1.37 -6.49 11.82
C ARG A 147 -0.10 -6.57 11.39
N VAL A 148 -0.45 -5.96 10.25
CA VAL A 148 -1.81 -6.01 9.71
C VAL A 148 -2.18 -7.44 9.31
N VAL A 149 -1.28 -8.12 8.57
CA VAL A 149 -1.49 -9.48 8.09
C VAL A 149 -1.63 -10.48 9.24
N ALA A 150 -0.96 -10.28 10.37
CA ALA A 150 -1.13 -11.12 11.55
C ALA A 150 -2.57 -11.13 12.11
N GLY A 151 -3.35 -10.06 11.87
CA GLY A 151 -4.78 -9.99 12.20
C GLY A 151 -5.70 -10.60 11.14
N LEU A 152 -5.18 -10.90 9.95
CA LEU A 152 -5.96 -11.48 8.85
C LEU A 152 -6.02 -13.01 8.96
N LYS A 153 -7.07 -13.59 8.38
CA LYS A 153 -7.39 -15.02 8.43
C LYS A 153 -7.78 -15.51 7.05
N GLY A 154 -7.52 -16.79 6.78
CA GLY A 154 -7.89 -17.41 5.51
C GLY A 154 -7.00 -16.96 4.34
N GLN A 155 -7.56 -17.00 3.13
CA GLN A 155 -6.83 -16.65 1.91
C GLN A 155 -6.76 -15.13 1.73
N ILE A 156 -5.56 -14.63 1.43
CA ILE A 156 -5.28 -13.22 1.21
C ILE A 156 -4.72 -13.07 -0.20
N TYR A 157 -5.40 -12.28 -1.03
CA TYR A 157 -4.92 -11.89 -2.35
C TYR A 157 -4.49 -10.43 -2.31
N GLY A 158 -3.47 -10.06 -3.08
CA GLY A 158 -3.02 -8.68 -3.13
C GLY A 158 -2.59 -8.22 -4.51
N VAL A 159 -2.70 -6.93 -4.76
CA VAL A 159 -2.06 -6.23 -5.89
C VAL A 159 -1.14 -5.14 -5.35
N LEU A 160 -0.23 -4.65 -6.19
CA LEU A 160 0.62 -3.51 -5.86
C LEU A 160 -0.02 -2.21 -6.36
N GLY A 161 0.04 -1.16 -5.56
CA GLY A 161 -0.32 0.19 -5.97
C GLY A 161 0.86 0.94 -6.61
N ASN A 162 0.69 2.24 -6.88
CA ASN A 162 1.75 3.06 -7.45
C ASN A 162 2.79 3.50 -6.41
N HIS A 163 2.49 3.40 -5.11
CA HIS A 163 3.47 3.63 -4.05
C HIS A 163 4.34 2.40 -3.77
N ASP A 164 3.87 1.21 -4.14
CA ASP A 164 4.51 -0.05 -3.78
C ASP A 164 5.53 -0.45 -4.84
N THR A 165 6.80 -0.56 -4.43
CA THR A 165 7.85 -1.09 -5.30
C THR A 165 7.70 -2.60 -5.46
N ILE A 166 8.00 -3.12 -6.66
CA ILE A 166 8.04 -4.57 -6.88
C ILE A 166 9.07 -5.29 -5.98
N CYS A 167 10.05 -4.56 -5.43
CA CYS A 167 11.01 -5.11 -4.48
C CYS A 167 10.35 -5.60 -3.17
N MET A 168 9.10 -5.20 -2.89
CA MET A 168 8.33 -5.67 -1.74
C MET A 168 7.71 -7.06 -1.95
N VAL A 169 7.56 -7.53 -3.20
CA VAL A 169 6.89 -8.80 -3.53
C VAL A 169 7.39 -9.97 -2.70
N PRO A 170 8.71 -10.23 -2.59
CA PRO A 170 9.19 -11.38 -1.81
C PRO A 170 8.80 -11.30 -0.34
N GLY A 171 8.82 -10.09 0.24
CA GLY A 171 8.44 -9.86 1.63
C GLY A 171 6.95 -10.07 1.86
N LEU A 172 6.12 -9.54 0.97
CA LEU A 172 4.65 -9.67 1.05
C LEU A 172 4.21 -11.13 0.82
N GLU A 173 4.77 -11.83 -0.17
CA GLU A 173 4.47 -13.24 -0.40
C GLU A 173 4.93 -14.12 0.76
N ALA A 174 6.08 -13.81 1.39
CA ALA A 174 6.53 -14.52 2.59
C ALA A 174 5.59 -14.36 3.80
N MET A 175 4.72 -13.34 3.82
CA MET A 175 3.66 -13.17 4.82
C MET A 175 2.39 -13.99 4.50
N GLY A 176 2.39 -14.74 3.40
CA GLY A 176 1.23 -15.54 2.97
C GLY A 176 0.25 -14.81 2.05
N ILE A 177 0.60 -13.61 1.58
CA ILE A 177 -0.21 -12.88 0.59
C ILE A 177 0.04 -13.48 -0.80
N ARG A 178 -1.01 -13.93 -1.48
CA ARG A 178 -0.92 -14.31 -2.89
C ARG A 178 -1.01 -13.06 -3.76
N LEU A 179 0.15 -12.56 -4.21
CA LEU A 179 0.19 -11.39 -5.09
C LEU A 179 -0.21 -11.74 -6.52
N LEU A 180 -1.07 -10.90 -7.09
CA LEU A 180 -1.53 -10.96 -8.47
C LEU A 180 -0.74 -9.92 -9.28
N LEU A 181 0.25 -10.38 -10.04
CA LEU A 181 1.19 -9.52 -10.76
C LEU A 181 0.86 -9.43 -12.26
N ASN A 182 -0.44 -9.42 -12.58
CA ASN A 182 -0.98 -9.50 -13.96
C ASN A 182 -0.51 -10.76 -14.72
N GLU A 183 -0.39 -11.86 -13.98
CA GLU A 183 -0.08 -13.18 -14.50
C GLU A 183 -1.38 -13.93 -14.79
N SER A 184 -1.38 -14.80 -15.79
CA SER A 184 -2.47 -15.74 -16.06
C SER A 184 -1.94 -17.16 -15.92
N ASP A 185 -2.63 -18.00 -15.16
CA ASP A 185 -2.42 -19.45 -15.24
C ASP A 185 -2.91 -19.90 -16.64
N VAL A 186 -2.03 -20.54 -17.41
CA VAL A 186 -2.35 -21.15 -18.71
C VAL A 186 -2.91 -22.56 -18.51
#